data_AF-A0A1Z2XL99-F1
#
_entry.id   AF-A0A1Z2XL99-F1
#
_cell.length_a   1.000
_cell.length_b   1.000
_cell.length_c   1.000
_cell.angle_alpha   90.00
_cell.angle_beta   90.00
_cell.angle_gamma   90.00
#
_symmetry.space_group_name_H-M   'P 1'
#
loop_
_entity.id
_entity.type
_entity.pdbx_description
1 polymer ?
#
loop_
_entity_poly.entity_id
_entity_poly.type
_entity_poly.pdbx_seq_one_letter_code
_entity_poly.pdbx_strand_id
1 'polypeptide(L)'
;MPEMDMRRMQEEAARRAREMQSRARPGRQRPVNQPAPERPVQEEKPSGQPEPPAPEPIAQPVAVPPASPPPSLLEELFKDRERTMLLALLLMLGGEEGNNELMFALLFLLM
;
A
#
# COMPACT_ATOMS: atom_id res chain seq x y z
N MET A 1 -13.09 -22.06 18.10
CA MET A 1 -12.06 -21.04 18.35
C MET A 1 -11.68 -20.41 17.01
N PRO A 2 -12.35 -19.32 16.60
CA PRO A 2 -12.26 -18.74 15.24
C PRO A 2 -10.93 -18.02 14.93
N GLU A 3 -10.17 -17.63 15.95
CA GLU A 3 -8.89 -16.91 15.78
C GLU A 3 -7.79 -17.78 15.16
N MET A 4 -7.80 -19.08 15.44
CA MET A 4 -6.86 -20.04 14.84
C MET A 4 -7.09 -20.21 13.34
N ASP A 5 -8.34 -20.13 12.88
CA ASP A 5 -8.70 -20.26 11.48
C ASP A 5 -8.32 -19.01 10.67
N MET A 6 -8.50 -17.82 11.25
CA MET A 6 -8.05 -16.56 10.62
C MET A 6 -6.53 -16.53 10.45
N ARG A 7 -5.77 -17.03 11.44
CA ARG A 7 -4.31 -17.14 11.34
C ARG A 7 -3.88 -18.08 10.22
N ARG A 8 -4.51 -19.25 10.10
CA ARG A 8 -4.23 -20.20 9.00
C ARG A 8 -4.55 -19.59 7.64
N MET A 9 -5.68 -18.88 7.53
CA MET A 9 -6.05 -18.20 6.29
C MET A 9 -5.06 -17.10 5.91
N GLN A 10 -4.57 -16.32 6.89
CA GLN A 10 -3.54 -15.30 6.66
C GLN A 10 -2.21 -15.91 6.20
N GLU A 11 -1.79 -17.02 6.81
CA GLU A 11 -0.58 -17.75 6.39
C GLU A 11 -0.68 -18.27 4.95
N GLU A 12 -1.84 -18.80 4.57
CA GLU A 12 -2.08 -19.28 3.22
C GLU A 12 -2.12 -18.13 2.19
N ALA A 13 -2.79 -17.02 2.53
CA ALA A 13 -2.84 -15.83 1.69
C ALA A 13 -1.44 -15.23 1.48
N ALA A 14 -0.64 -15.13 2.54
CA ALA A 14 0.73 -14.63 2.47
C ALA A 14 1.64 -15.52 1.60
N ARG A 15 1.50 -16.85 1.72
CA ARG A 15 2.23 -17.81 0.90
C ARG A 15 1.87 -17.65 -0.58
N ARG A 16 0.58 -17.58 -0.90
CA ARG A 16 0.08 -17.45 -2.28
C ARG A 16 0.47 -16.13 -2.93
N ALA A 17 0.45 -15.03 -2.18
CA ALA A 17 0.89 -13.72 -2.66
C ALA A 17 2.38 -13.72 -3.06
N ARG A 18 3.24 -14.38 -2.26
CA ARG A 18 4.67 -14.51 -2.58
C ARG A 18 4.93 -15.34 -3.83
N GLU A 19 4.18 -16.43 -4.00
CA GLU A 19 4.25 -17.26 -5.21
C GLU A 19 3.87 -16.45 -6.46
N MET A 20 2.76 -15.69 -6.40
CA MET A 20 2.35 -14.81 -7.48
C MET A 20 3.40 -13.72 -7.77
N GLN A 21 3.96 -13.09 -6.75
CA GLN A 21 5.04 -12.11 -6.91
C GLN A 21 6.30 -12.73 -7.55
N SER A 22 6.64 -13.96 -7.19
CA SER A 22 7.79 -14.66 -7.77
C SER A 22 7.60 -14.95 -9.26
N ARG A 23 6.36 -15.29 -9.66
CA ARG A 23 5.99 -15.62 -11.03
C ARG A 23 5.74 -14.38 -11.90
N ALA A 24 5.32 -13.28 -11.27
CA ALA A 24 5.03 -12.01 -11.92
C ALA A 24 6.25 -11.09 -12.03
N ARG A 25 7.38 -11.39 -11.38
CA ARG A 25 8.62 -10.60 -11.49
C ARG A 25 9.21 -10.79 -12.90
N PRO A 26 9.03 -9.84 -13.83
CA PRO A 26 9.54 -9.98 -15.18
C PRO A 26 10.97 -9.44 -15.14
N GLY A 27 11.94 -10.34 -14.99
CA GLY A 27 13.34 -9.94 -15.14
C GLY A 27 14.30 -10.75 -14.32
N ARG A 28 14.66 -11.94 -14.82
CA ARG A 28 16.09 -12.27 -15.00
C ARG A 28 16.29 -13.49 -15.92
N GLN A 29 16.61 -13.18 -17.19
CA GLN A 29 17.50 -13.93 -18.10
C GLN A 29 16.89 -15.19 -18.78
N ARG A 30 17.02 -15.41 -20.09
CA ARG A 30 18.24 -15.32 -20.91
C ARG A 30 17.97 -15.05 -22.42
N PRO A 31 19.04 -14.70 -23.18
CA PRO A 31 19.04 -13.99 -24.45
C PRO A 31 19.03 -14.93 -25.66
N VAL A 32 18.59 -14.41 -26.81
CA VAL A 32 18.91 -15.00 -28.12
C VAL A 32 19.75 -14.00 -28.90
N ASN A 33 20.96 -14.45 -29.19
CA ASN A 33 22.00 -13.88 -30.04
C ASN A 33 21.51 -13.21 -31.36
N GLN A 34 22.36 -12.28 -31.84
CA GLN A 34 22.74 -11.99 -33.24
C GLN A 34 22.15 -10.73 -33.95
N PRO A 35 22.91 -10.12 -34.91
CA PRO A 35 23.45 -8.76 -34.78
C PRO A 35 22.84 -7.73 -35.75
N ALA A 36 23.10 -6.44 -35.50
CA ALA A 36 22.77 -5.34 -36.40
C ALA A 36 23.60 -5.38 -37.70
N PRO A 37 23.02 -4.94 -38.84
CA PRO A 37 23.60 -3.79 -39.53
C PRO A 37 22.57 -2.82 -40.19
N GLU A 38 22.96 -1.55 -40.21
CA GLU A 38 22.74 -0.50 -41.24
C GLU A 38 21.31 0.04 -41.56
N ARG A 39 21.18 1.38 -41.56
CA ARG A 39 20.07 2.19 -42.14
C ARG A 39 20.34 2.37 -43.68
N PRO A 40 19.51 3.02 -44.55
CA PRO A 40 18.31 3.86 -44.33
C PRO A 40 17.17 3.79 -45.43
N VAL A 41 16.10 4.60 -45.25
CA VAL A 41 15.14 5.18 -46.26
C VAL A 41 13.93 4.37 -46.81
N GLN A 42 12.73 4.90 -46.48
CA GLN A 42 11.44 5.12 -47.20
C GLN A 42 10.79 4.12 -48.20
N GLU A 43 9.45 4.13 -48.09
CA GLU A 43 8.38 4.02 -49.11
C GLU A 43 7.84 2.66 -49.59
N GLU A 44 6.52 2.68 -49.84
CA GLU A 44 5.65 1.77 -50.62
C GLU A 44 5.01 0.53 -49.93
N LYS A 45 3.73 0.69 -49.55
CA LYS A 45 2.68 -0.36 -49.63
C LYS A 45 2.37 -0.61 -51.12
N PRO A 46 1.95 -1.82 -51.60
CA PRO A 46 0.73 -2.47 -51.11
C PRO A 46 0.60 -4.01 -51.23
N SER A 47 -0.45 -4.51 -50.56
CA SER A 47 -1.22 -5.73 -50.89
C SER A 47 -0.83 -7.05 -50.22
N GLY A 48 -1.75 -7.55 -49.39
CA GLY A 48 -2.01 -8.99 -49.33
C GLY A 48 -1.59 -9.75 -48.07
N GLN A 49 -1.99 -9.32 -46.88
CA GLN A 49 -2.10 -10.24 -45.74
C GLN A 49 -3.12 -9.71 -44.72
N PRO A 50 -4.00 -10.55 -44.13
CA PRO A 50 -4.82 -10.12 -43.00
C PRO A 50 -3.87 -9.79 -41.85
N GLU A 51 -3.69 -8.50 -41.58
CA GLU A 51 -2.94 -7.99 -40.45
C GLU A 51 -3.60 -8.55 -39.17
N PRO A 52 -2.90 -9.32 -38.32
CA PRO A 52 -3.38 -9.53 -36.96
C PRO A 52 -3.56 -8.15 -36.32
N PRO A 53 -4.62 -7.93 -35.53
CA PRO A 53 -4.94 -6.60 -35.02
C PRO A 53 -3.71 -6.03 -34.32
N ALA A 54 -3.37 -4.79 -34.69
CA ALA A 54 -2.35 -4.00 -34.05
C ALA A 54 -2.48 -4.18 -32.53
N PRO A 55 -1.40 -4.52 -31.81
CA PRO A 55 -1.46 -4.51 -30.35
C PRO A 55 -1.81 -3.07 -29.98
N GLU A 56 -3.04 -2.89 -29.51
CA GLU A 56 -3.43 -1.70 -28.75
C GLU A 56 -2.28 -1.39 -27.79
N PRO A 57 -1.92 -0.10 -27.61
CA PRO A 57 -0.97 0.24 -26.57
C PRO A 57 -1.52 -0.36 -25.29
N ILE A 58 -0.89 -1.44 -24.82
CA ILE A 58 -1.25 -2.11 -23.58
C ILE A 58 -1.23 -0.97 -22.58
N ALA A 59 -2.43 -0.57 -22.16
CA ALA A 59 -2.60 0.40 -21.10
C ALA A 59 -1.74 -0.16 -19.98
N GLN A 60 -0.61 0.50 -19.71
CA GLN A 60 0.21 0.16 -18.57
C GLN A 60 -0.78 0.04 -17.42
N PRO A 61 -0.89 -1.11 -16.74
CA PRO A 61 -1.76 -1.20 -15.60
C PRO A 61 -1.28 -0.07 -14.69
N VAL A 62 -2.11 0.97 -14.59
CA VAL A 62 -1.87 2.09 -13.70
C VAL A 62 -1.62 1.41 -12.38
N ALA A 63 -0.38 1.44 -11.92
CA ALA A 63 0.00 0.82 -10.66
C ALA A 63 -0.85 1.56 -9.63
N VAL A 64 -1.97 0.95 -9.24
CA VAL A 64 -2.85 1.48 -8.22
C VAL A 64 -1.94 1.58 -7.01
N PRO A 65 -1.63 2.80 -6.52
CA PRO A 65 -0.77 2.93 -5.37
C PRO A 65 -1.37 2.07 -4.26
N PRO A 66 -0.55 1.28 -3.54
CA PRO A 66 -1.06 0.47 -2.45
C PRO A 66 -1.85 1.38 -1.52
N ALA A 67 -3.10 1.02 -1.25
CA ALA A 67 -3.95 1.78 -0.35
C ALA A 67 -3.22 1.92 0.98
N SER A 68 -3.00 3.16 1.42
CA SER A 68 -2.36 3.44 2.70
C SER A 68 -3.14 2.71 3.80
N PRO A 69 -2.47 1.99 4.72
CA PRO A 69 -3.17 1.39 5.84
C PRO A 69 -3.90 2.48 6.63
N PRO A 70 -5.10 2.19 7.17
CA PRO A 70 -5.83 3.16 7.96
C PRO A 70 -4.98 3.59 9.15
N PRO A 71 -5.03 4.88 9.54
CA PRO A 71 -4.26 5.37 10.67
C PRO A 71 -4.62 4.56 11.92
N SER A 72 -3.60 4.21 12.72
CA SER A 72 -3.82 3.51 13.97
C SER A 72 -4.53 4.46 14.96
N LEU A 73 -5.46 3.95 15.78
CA LEU A 73 -6.17 4.78 16.78
C LEU A 73 -5.20 5.54 17.71
N LEU A 74 -4.07 4.91 18.04
CA LEU A 74 -3.00 5.53 18.81
C LEU A 74 -2.35 6.69 18.05
N GLU A 75 -2.17 6.55 16.75
CA GLU A 75 -1.58 7.58 15.89
C GLU A 75 -2.55 8.77 15.72
N GLU A 76 -3.85 8.49 15.59
CA GLU A 76 -4.91 9.50 15.62
C GLU A 76 -4.93 10.27 16.96
N LEU A 77 -4.69 9.58 18.07
CA LEU A 77 -4.59 10.18 19.40
C LEU A 77 -3.39 11.13 19.48
N PHE A 78 -2.21 10.67 19.07
CA PHE A 78 -0.95 11.44 19.12
C PHE A 78 -0.85 12.56 18.08
N LYS A 79 -1.67 12.49 17.02
CA LYS A 79 -1.76 13.53 15.98
C LYS A 79 -2.24 14.86 16.55
N ASP A 80 -3.09 14.81 17.58
CA ASP A 80 -3.53 15.99 18.31
C ASP A 80 -2.67 16.16 19.58
N ARG A 81 -1.70 17.07 19.48
CA ARG A 81 -0.76 17.36 20.56
C ARG A 81 -1.45 17.93 21.80
N GLU A 82 -2.48 18.74 21.64
CA GLU A 82 -3.21 19.35 22.75
C GLU A 82 -4.01 18.30 23.48
N ARG A 83 -4.79 17.49 22.74
CA ARG A 83 -5.55 16.37 23.31
C ARG A 83 -4.65 15.35 23.99
N THR A 84 -3.52 15.02 23.36
CA THR A 84 -2.51 14.11 23.96
C THR A 84 -1.96 14.68 25.26
N MET A 85 -1.65 15.97 25.30
CA MET A 85 -1.15 16.64 26.51
C MET A 85 -2.21 16.62 27.61
N LEU A 86 -3.47 16.94 27.31
CA LEU A 86 -4.57 16.88 28.27
C LEU A 86 -4.75 15.48 28.85
N LEU A 87 -4.69 14.44 28.01
CA LEU A 87 -4.77 13.05 28.46
C LEU A 87 -3.58 12.64 29.33
N ALA A 88 -2.37 13.07 28.98
CA ALA A 88 -1.18 12.82 29.79
C ALA A 88 -1.28 13.52 31.15
N LEU A 89 -1.78 14.77 31.18
CA LEU A 89 -2.04 15.52 32.41
C LEU A 89 -3.13 14.84 33.26
N LEU A 90 -4.20 14.36 32.65
CA LEU A 90 -5.25 13.59 33.33
C LEU A 90 -4.71 12.30 33.95
N LEU A 91 -3.87 11.57 33.20
CA LEU A 91 -3.26 10.34 33.68
C LEU A 91 -2.30 10.59 34.84
N MET A 92 -1.50 11.67 34.75
CA MET A 92 -0.61 12.10 35.82
C MET A 92 -1.40 12.56 37.06
N LEU A 93 -2.49 13.32 36.86
CA LEU A 93 -3.30 13.88 37.92
C LEU A 93 -4.14 12.80 38.65
N GLY A 94 -4.61 11.78 37.94
CA GLY A 94 -5.40 10.68 38.51
C GLY A 94 -4.59 9.68 39.35
N GLY A 95 -3.26 9.78 39.37
CA GLY A 95 -2.39 8.91 40.16
C GLY A 95 -2.18 9.35 41.61
N GLU A 96 -2.50 10.60 41.95
CA GLU A 96 -2.44 11.15 43.31
C GLU A 96 -3.83 11.59 43.78
N GLU A 97 -3.95 12.08 45.03
CA GLU A 97 -5.12 12.82 45.54
C GLU A 97 -5.28 14.16 44.79
N GLY A 98 -5.44 14.08 43.46
CA GLY A 98 -5.50 15.18 42.53
C GLY A 98 -6.77 15.98 42.73
N ASN A 99 -6.68 17.29 42.48
CA ASN A 99 -7.82 18.18 42.60
C ASN A 99 -8.92 17.77 41.59
N ASN A 100 -10.05 17.27 42.10
CA ASN A 100 -11.19 16.84 41.29
C ASN A 100 -11.71 17.99 40.40
N GLU A 101 -11.67 19.23 40.87
CA GLU A 101 -12.08 20.40 40.09
C GLU A 101 -11.17 20.59 38.86
N LEU A 102 -9.86 20.41 39.04
CA LEU A 102 -8.89 20.44 37.94
C LEU A 102 -9.12 19.28 36.97
N MET A 103 -9.40 18.07 37.49
CA MET A 103 -9.71 16.92 36.64
C MET A 103 -10.97 17.17 35.79
N PHE A 104 -12.03 17.74 36.37
CA PHE A 104 -13.23 18.12 35.63
C PHE A 104 -12.97 19.24 34.62
N ALA A 105 -12.15 20.24 34.95
CA ALA A 105 -11.76 21.29 34.00
C ALA A 105 -11.02 20.72 32.78
N LEU A 106 -10.10 19.77 33.01
CA LEU A 106 -9.38 19.10 31.93
C LEU A 106 -10.31 18.19 31.10
N LEU A 107 -11.27 17.50 31.73
CA LEU A 107 -12.29 16.71 31.03
C LEU A 107 -13.25 17.60 30.23
N PHE A 108 -13.61 18.78 30.75
CA PHE A 108 -14.44 19.75 30.05
C PHE A 108 -13.72 20.30 28.81
N LEU A 109 -12.42 20.61 28.93
CA LEU A 109 -11.61 21.07 27.80
C LEU A 109 -11.41 19.98 26.73
N LEU A 110 -11.60 18.71 27.09
CA LEU A 110 -11.48 17.56 26.19
C LEU A 110 -12.76 17.29 25.38
N MET A 111 -13.91 17.80 25.84
CA MET A 111 -15.23 17.65 25.20
C MET A 111 -15.46 18.71 24.13
#